data_AF-A0A379I7X8-F1
#
_entry.id   AF-A0A379I7X8-F1
#
_cell.length_a   1.000
_cell.length_b   1.000
_cell.length_c   1.000
_cell.angle_alpha   90.00
_cell.angle_beta   90.00
_cell.angle_gamma   90.00
#
_symmetry.space_group_name_H-M   'P 1'
#
loop_
_entity.id
_entity.type
_entity.pdbx_description
1 polymer ?
#
loop_
_entity_poly.entity_id
_entity_poly.type
_entity_poly.pdbx_seq_one_letter_code
_entity_poly.pdbx_strand_id
1 'polypeptide(L)' 'MSLKIIWFAIPIITVLIGLLVSLDGKRLTRHIQVAQDLIAKGVAEPEAMQHSGCNHWDRPFMVRIWKAYPKLPNGY' A
#
# COMPACT_ATOMS: atom_id res chain seq x y z
N MET A 1 -6.15 21.34 28.84
CA MET A 1 -6.80 20.40 27.89
C MET A 1 -7.46 19.29 28.70
N SER A 2 -8.78 19.10 28.61
CA SER A 2 -9.52 18.20 29.51
C SER A 2 -9.19 16.73 29.24
N LEU A 3 -8.82 15.98 30.28
CA LEU A 3 -8.48 14.54 30.24
C LEU A 3 -9.53 13.70 29.48
N LYS A 4 -10.79 14.15 29.48
CA LYS A 4 -11.91 13.54 28.76
C LYS A 4 -11.71 13.47 27.24
N ILE A 5 -11.06 14.47 26.64
CA ILE A 5 -10.86 14.54 25.17
C ILE A 5 -9.88 13.46 24.69
N ILE A 6 -8.87 13.15 25.50
CA ILE A 6 -7.84 12.16 25.18
C ILE A 6 -8.46 10.77 25.02
N TRP A 7 -9.40 10.41 25.89
CA TRP A 7 -10.09 9.10 25.86
C TRP A 7 -10.97 8.90 24.62
N PHE A 8 -11.51 9.98 24.03
CA PHE A 8 -12.27 9.91 22.78
C PHE A 8 -11.37 9.97 21.54
N ALA A 9 -10.23 10.65 21.61
CA ALA A 9 -9.31 10.79 20.48
C ALA A 9 -8.56 9.48 20.15
N ILE A 10 -8.14 8.72 21.17
CA ILE A 10 -7.40 7.46 20.98
C ILE A 10 -8.14 6.46 20.08
N PRO A 11 -9.40 6.06 20.34
CA PRO A 11 -10.08 5.08 19.50
C PRO A 11 -10.27 5.57 18.07
N ILE A 12 -10.51 6.86 17.87
CA ILE A 12 -10.62 7.45 16.53
C ILE A 12 -9.30 7.33 15.78
N ILE A 13 -8.18 7.68 16.42
CA ILE A 13 -6.84 7.56 15.84
C ILE A 13 -6.53 6.10 15.49
N THR A 14 -6.85 5.16 16.38
CA THR A 14 -6.67 3.72 16.12
C THR A 14 -7.45 3.26 14.89
N VAL A 15 -8.72 3.66 14.76
CA VAL A 15 -9.56 3.33 13.60
C VAL A 15 -8.98 3.92 12.32
N LEU A 16 -8.52 5.17 12.35
CA LEU A 16 -7.90 5.82 11.18
C LEU A 16 -6.61 5.12 10.75
N ILE A 17 -5.75 4.74 11.70
CA ILE A 17 -4.54 3.97 11.40
C ILE A 17 -4.90 2.62 10.79
N GLY A 18 -5.87 1.90 11.38
CA GLY A 18 -6.35 0.63 10.84
C GLY A 18 -6.90 0.74 9.42
N LEU A 19 -7.62 1.83 9.12
CA LEU A 19 -8.11 2.12 7.77
C LEU A 19 -6.95 2.36 6.79
N LEU A 20 -5.95 3.16 7.19
CA LEU A 20 -4.78 3.43 6.34
C LEU A 20 -3.99 2.15 6.04
N VAL A 21 -3.74 1.30 7.04
CA VAL A 21 -3.06 0.01 6.86
C VAL A 21 -3.88 -0.90 5.94
N SER A 22 -5.21 -0.94 6.12
CA SER A 22 -6.09 -1.77 5.28
C SER A 22 -6.10 -1.31 3.83
N LEU A 23 -6.12 0.01 3.58
CA LEU A 23 -6.06 0.58 2.23
C LEU A 23 -4.68 0.34 1.58
N ASP A 24 -3.60 0.50 2.33
CA ASP A 24 -2.23 0.22 1.86
C ASP A 24 -2.08 -1.27 1.48
N GLY A 25 -2.61 -2.17 2.32
CA GLY A 25 -2.61 -3.60 2.07
C GLY A 25 -3.40 -3.99 0.82
N LYS A 26 -4.62 -3.45 0.65
CA LYS A 26 -5.43 -3.68 -0.56
C LYS A 26 -4.71 -3.25 -1.83
N ARG A 27 -4.01 -2.11 -1.78
CA ARG A 27 -3.20 -1.64 -2.91
C ARG A 27 -2.06 -2.63 -3.18
N LEU A 28 -1.28 -3.00 -2.16
CA LEU A 28 -0.20 -3.98 -2.31
C LEU A 28 -0.69 -5.27 -2.97
N THR A 29 -1.80 -5.84 -2.52
CA THR A 29 -2.36 -7.06 -3.11
C THR A 29 -2.61 -6.92 -4.61
N ARG A 30 -3.14 -5.77 -5.05
CA ARG A 30 -3.37 -5.53 -6.48
C ARG A 30 -2.06 -5.43 -7.27
N HIS A 31 -1.05 -4.77 -6.72
CA HIS A 31 0.27 -4.69 -7.36
C HIS A 31 0.95 -6.08 -7.43
N ILE A 32 0.83 -6.91 -6.39
CA ILE A 32 1.32 -8.29 -6.38
C ILE A 32 0.61 -9.13 -7.45
N GLN A 33 -0.71 -9.02 -7.56
CA GLN A 33 -1.47 -9.74 -8.60
C GLN A 33 -0.99 -9.40 -10.00
N VAL A 34 -0.77 -8.10 -10.28
CA VAL A 34 -0.23 -7.68 -11.58
C VAL A 34 1.21 -8.17 -11.79
N ALA A 35 2.05 -8.18 -10.75
CA ALA A 35 3.39 -8.75 -10.85
C ALA A 35 3.33 -10.25 -11.18
N GLN A 36 2.44 -11.00 -10.53
CA GLN A 36 2.22 -12.43 -10.79
C GLN A 36 1.73 -12.67 -12.23
N ASP A 37 0.80 -11.85 -12.73
CA ASP A 37 0.32 -11.95 -14.12
C ASP A 37 1.44 -11.67 -15.13
N LEU A 38 2.33 -10.71 -14.84
CA LEU A 38 3.50 -10.42 -15.68
C LEU A 38 4.50 -11.59 -15.68
N ILE A 39 4.75 -12.18 -14.50
CA ILE A 39 5.62 -13.36 -14.37
C ILE A 39 5.03 -14.55 -15.13
N ALA A 40 3.72 -14.77 -15.04
CA ALA A 40 3.03 -15.83 -15.80
C ALA A 40 3.13 -15.62 -17.32
N LYS A 41 3.31 -14.38 -17.78
CA LYS A 41 3.57 -14.03 -19.19
C LYS A 41 5.04 -14.14 -19.59
N GLY A 42 5.91 -14.59 -18.68
CA GLY A 42 7.33 -14.82 -18.93
C GLY A 42 8.23 -13.63 -18.62
N VAL A 43 7.72 -12.56 -18.00
CA VAL A 43 8.56 -11.44 -17.54
C VAL A 43 9.38 -11.88 -16.33
N ALA A 44 10.67 -11.56 -16.32
CA ALA A 44 11.53 -11.88 -15.17
C ALA A 44 11.02 -11.18 -13.90
N GLU A 45 11.08 -11.85 -12.75
CA GLU A 45 10.54 -11.34 -11.48
C GLU A 45 11.00 -9.91 -11.12
N PRO A 46 12.29 -9.54 -11.22
CA PRO A 46 12.73 -8.17 -10.91
C PRO A 46 12.08 -7.12 -11.81
N GLU A 47 11.90 -7.44 -13.09
CA GLU A 47 11.26 -6.57 -14.07
C GLU A 47 9.74 -6.49 -13.84
N ALA A 48 9.11 -7.62 -13.51
CA ALA A 48 7.68 -7.68 -13.17
C ALA A 48 7.36 -6.87 -11.91
N MET A 49 8.22 -6.92 -10.89
CA MET A 49 8.09 -6.11 -9.68
C MET A 49 8.28 -4.62 -9.95
N GLN A 50 9.22 -4.26 -10.83
CA GLN A 50 9.42 -2.88 -11.26
C GLN A 50 8.23 -2.35 -12.06
N HIS A 51 7.71 -3.12 -13.03
CA HIS A 51 6.58 -2.74 -13.88
C HIS A 51 5.26 -2.68 -13.10
N SER A 52 5.01 -3.65 -12.22
CA SER A 52 3.85 -3.60 -11.34
C SER A 52 3.96 -2.46 -10.34
N GLY A 53 5.16 -2.05 -9.92
CA GLY A 53 5.36 -1.03 -8.89
C GLY A 53 5.40 -1.59 -7.46
N CYS A 54 5.51 -2.92 -7.30
CA CYS A 54 5.65 -3.58 -6.00
C CYS A 54 6.81 -3.03 -5.17
N ASN A 55 7.91 -2.59 -5.79
CA ASN A 55 9.08 -2.01 -5.13
C ASN A 55 8.75 -0.74 -4.29
N HIS A 56 7.57 -0.15 -4.49
CA HIS A 56 7.09 0.92 -3.62
C HIS A 56 6.94 0.45 -2.15
N TRP A 57 6.63 -0.83 -1.93
CA TRP A 57 6.41 -1.41 -0.61
C TRP A 57 7.68 -1.75 0.18
N ASP A 58 8.84 -1.70 -0.46
CA ASP A 58 10.16 -1.82 0.20
C ASP A 58 10.47 -0.63 1.12
N ARG A 59 9.73 0.48 0.96
CA ARG A 59 9.86 1.69 1.78
C ARG A 59 9.06 1.57 3.07
N PRO A 60 9.47 2.21 4.18
CA PRO A 60 8.68 2.23 5.42
C PRO A 60 7.25 2.76 5.20
N PHE A 61 6.26 2.20 5.91
CA PHE A 61 4.83 2.53 5.76
C PHE A 61 4.55 4.03 5.75
N MET A 62 5.15 4.79 6.69
CA MET A 62 4.98 6.24 6.75
C MET A 62 5.44 6.92 5.45
N VAL A 63 6.56 6.49 4.86
CA VAL A 63 7.07 7.07 3.60
C VAL A 63 6.13 6.77 2.42
N ARG A 64 5.43 5.63 2.45
CA ARG A 64 4.51 5.22 1.39
C ARG A 64 3.23 6.04 1.40
N ILE A 65 2.60 6.21 2.56
CA ILE A 65 1.33 6.93 2.67
C ILE A 65 1.45 8.42 2.31
N TRP A 66 2.64 9.02 2.47
CA TRP A 66 2.93 10.41 2.12
C TRP A 66 3.40 10.60 0.68
N LYS A 67 3.66 9.51 -0.07
CA LYS A 67 4.04 9.56 -1.48
C LYS A 67 2.87 9.12 -2.37
N ALA A 68 2.87 9.60 -3.61
CA ALA A 68 1.97 9.07 -4.61
C ALA A 68 2.23 7.57 -4.81
N TYR A 69 1.18 6.76 -4.71
CA TYR A 69 1.23 5.35 -5.02
C TYR A 69 1.52 5.14 -6.52
N PRO A 70 2.29 4.09 -6.88
CA PRO A 70 2.54 3.77 -8.29
C PRO A 70 1.23 3.48 -9.01
N LYS A 71 1.17 3.87 -10.29
CA LYS A 71 0.07 3.49 -11.17
C LYS A 71 0.33 2.11 -11.72
N LEU A 72 -0.73 1.33 -11.87
CA LEU A 72 -0.63 0.05 -12.56
C LEU A 72 -0.43 0.27 -14.07
N PRO A 73 0.24 -0.67 -14.76
CA PRO A 73 0.33 -0.66 -16.22
C PRO A 73 -1.06 -0.65 -16.86
N ASN A 74 -1.19 0.01 -18.02
CA ASN A 74 -2.46 0.03 -18.76
C ASN A 74 -2.91 -1.40 -19.09
N GLY A 75 -4.17 -1.73 -18.77
CA GLY A 75 -4.74 -3.06 -18.95
C GLY A 75 -4.89 -3.90 -17.68
N TYR A 76 -4.64 -3.31 -16.49
CA TYR A 76 -4.87 -3.91 -15.16
C TYR A 76 -5.58 -2.96 -14.18
#